data_AF-A0A9D5HF48-F1
#
_entry.id   AF-A0A9D5HF48-F1
#
_cell.length_a   1.000
_cell.length_b   1.000
_cell.length_c   1.000
_cell.angle_alpha   90.00
_cell.angle_beta   90.00
_cell.angle_gamma   90.00
#
_symmetry.space_group_name_H-M   'P 1'
#
loop_
_entity.id
_entity.type
_entity.pdbx_description
1 polymer ?
#
loop_
_entity_poly.entity_id
_entity_poly.type
_entity_poly.pdbx_seq_one_letter_code
_entity_poly.pdbx_strand_id
1 'polypeptide(L)'
;MVDGSLRPLSLTGLDDRLTVIKENALKTKLPPFDLCVANIPYGISSPLIAKLLFESRPPCFRSATLLLQKEFARRLLAVPGDSEFNRLAVNVGMVATVEFLMDVSKRDFVPCPKVDSTLVKILPRAESPAVDLEEWLAFTRTCFSKRNKTLGAIFKQKKKVAELKERLSKSYVPQSIESHDDDDDDDDDDDDGLDVGEFKEKVIA
;
A
#
# COMPACT_ATOMS: atom_id res chain seq x y z
N MET A 1 26.71 8.04 -5.01
CA MET A 1 27.42 9.24 -5.48
C MET A 1 26.39 10.35 -5.49
N VAL A 2 26.55 11.33 -4.61
CA VAL A 2 25.71 12.55 -4.62
C VAL A 2 26.34 13.44 -5.69
N ASP A 3 25.58 13.73 -6.74
CA ASP A 3 26.05 14.47 -7.91
C ASP A 3 26.55 15.88 -7.52
N GLY A 4 27.65 16.31 -8.14
CA GLY A 4 28.34 17.59 -7.89
C GLY A 4 27.60 18.83 -8.40
N SER A 5 26.29 18.71 -8.63
CA SER A 5 25.40 19.73 -9.19
C SER A 5 24.60 20.51 -8.14
N LEU A 6 24.65 20.09 -6.87
CA LEU A 6 24.23 20.95 -5.76
C LEU A 6 25.27 22.07 -5.60
N ARG A 7 24.97 23.26 -6.13
CA ARG A 7 25.78 24.47 -5.86
C ARG A 7 26.02 24.58 -4.35
N PRO A 8 27.20 25.03 -3.90
CA PRO A 8 27.44 25.29 -2.48
C PRO A 8 26.31 26.16 -1.93
N LEU A 9 25.52 25.58 -1.02
CA LEU A 9 24.35 26.22 -0.41
C LEU A 9 24.70 27.46 0.41
N SER A 10 25.98 27.65 0.71
CA SER A 10 26.58 28.82 1.36
C SER A 10 26.31 30.16 0.63
N LEU A 11 25.71 30.13 -0.56
CA LEU A 11 25.35 31.33 -1.33
C LEU A 11 23.87 31.72 -1.19
N THR A 12 23.08 30.99 -0.40
CA THR A 12 21.61 31.17 -0.35
C THR A 12 21.09 31.90 0.89
N GLY A 13 21.94 32.20 1.89
CA GLY A 13 21.52 32.89 3.12
C GLY A 13 20.45 32.12 3.92
N LEU A 14 20.40 30.80 3.73
CA LEU A 14 19.42 29.90 4.34
C LEU A 14 20.04 29.05 5.46
N ASP A 15 21.28 29.31 5.85
CA ASP A 15 22.04 28.45 6.76
C ASP A 15 21.33 28.23 8.11
N ASP A 16 20.57 29.20 8.59
CA ASP A 16 19.79 29.11 9.85
C ASP A 16 18.47 28.33 9.72
N ARG A 17 18.02 28.04 8.50
CA ARG A 17 16.71 27.41 8.20
C ARG A 17 16.80 26.17 7.32
N LEU A 18 18.01 25.81 6.88
CA LEU A 18 18.26 24.69 5.99
C LEU A 18 19.33 23.78 6.58
N THR A 19 18.94 22.54 6.89
CA THR A 19 19.87 21.49 7.27
C THR A 19 20.01 20.50 6.13
N VAL A 20 21.23 20.27 5.67
CA VAL A 20 21.53 19.33 4.57
C VAL A 20 22.06 18.02 5.12
N ILE A 21 21.31 16.94 4.92
CA ILE A 21 21.70 15.58 5.32
C ILE A 21 22.18 14.84 4.08
N LYS A 22 23.49 14.56 4.00
CA LYS A 22 24.12 13.90 2.84
C LYS A 22 24.14 12.39 2.99
N GLU A 23 22.96 11.77 3.06
CA GLU A 23 22.82 10.33 3.25
C GLU A 23 21.79 9.70 2.30
N ASN A 24 21.68 8.37 2.34
CA ASN A 24 20.66 7.65 1.58
C ASN A 24 19.33 7.68 2.33
N ALA A 25 18.35 8.43 1.82
CA ALA A 25 17.03 8.59 2.42
C ALA A 25 16.32 7.27 2.76
N LEU A 26 16.56 6.18 2.00
CA LEU A 26 15.96 4.87 2.31
C LEU A 26 16.58 4.21 3.54
N LYS A 27 17.84 4.52 3.88
CA LYS A 27 18.56 3.91 5.02
C LYS A 27 18.61 4.81 6.25
N THR A 28 18.62 6.12 6.04
CA THR A 28 18.73 7.11 7.11
C THR A 28 17.43 7.26 7.88
N LYS A 29 17.50 7.33 9.22
CA LYS A 29 16.34 7.69 10.02
C LYS A 29 15.99 9.16 9.74
N LEU A 30 14.82 9.41 9.18
CA LEU A 30 14.37 10.77 8.90
C LEU A 30 14.12 11.51 10.22
N PRO A 31 14.54 12.78 10.36
CA PRO A 31 14.16 13.59 11.51
C PRO A 31 12.63 13.76 11.54
N PRO A 32 12.02 14.10 12.68
CA PRO A 32 10.59 14.42 12.73
C PRO A 32 10.25 15.56 11.77
N PHE A 33 9.15 15.42 11.02
CA PHE A 33 8.67 16.45 10.10
C PHE A 33 7.13 16.41 10.00
N ASP A 34 6.51 17.57 9.81
CA ASP A 34 5.08 17.65 9.52
C ASP A 34 4.76 17.47 8.04
N LEU A 35 5.64 17.95 7.16
CA LEU A 35 5.41 17.98 5.72
C LEU A 35 6.60 17.37 4.99
N CYS A 36 6.32 16.45 4.07
CA CYS A 36 7.30 15.96 3.11
C CYS A 36 6.98 16.54 1.74
N VAL A 37 7.93 17.22 1.13
CA VAL A 37 7.82 17.67 -0.27
C VAL A 37 9.04 17.16 -1.00
N ALA A 38 8.85 16.32 -2.01
CA ALA A 38 9.97 15.69 -2.69
C ALA A 38 9.71 15.45 -4.17
N ASN A 39 10.70 15.79 -4.99
CA ASN A 39 10.85 15.24 -6.33
C ASN A 39 11.68 13.95 -6.24
N ILE A 40 11.00 12.81 -6.29
CA ILE A 40 11.61 11.52 -5.92
C ILE A 40 12.29 10.90 -7.15
N PRO A 41 13.56 10.43 -7.03
CA PRO A 41 14.17 9.61 -8.06
C PRO A 41 13.33 8.35 -8.31
N TYR A 42 12.90 8.15 -9.55
CA TYR A 42 11.83 7.20 -9.87
C TYR A 42 12.07 5.76 -9.39
N GLY A 43 13.33 5.29 -9.39
CA GLY A 43 13.70 3.95 -8.96
C GLY A 43 13.50 3.67 -7.46
N ILE A 44 13.27 4.70 -6.63
CA ILE A 44 13.07 4.56 -5.19
C ILE A 44 11.67 4.94 -4.70
N SER A 45 10.73 5.21 -5.61
CA SER A 45 9.37 5.68 -5.27
C SER A 45 8.65 4.72 -4.32
N SER A 46 8.58 3.44 -4.67
CA SER A 46 7.93 2.40 -3.86
C SER A 46 8.55 2.22 -2.47
N PRO A 47 9.87 1.97 -2.33
CA PRO A 47 10.46 1.80 -1.00
C PRO A 47 10.42 3.08 -0.16
N LEU A 48 10.45 4.27 -0.78
CA LEU A 48 10.32 5.53 -0.04
C LEU A 48 8.91 5.72 0.52
N ILE A 49 7.87 5.47 -0.28
CA ILE A 49 6.47 5.53 0.20
C ILE A 49 6.26 4.49 1.31
N ALA A 50 6.81 3.29 1.15
CA ALA A 50 6.70 2.25 2.15
C ALA A 50 7.38 2.66 3.47
N LYS A 51 8.56 3.29 3.38
CA LYS A 51 9.27 3.86 4.52
C LYS A 51 8.45 4.94 5.22
N LEU A 52 7.91 5.90 4.47
CA LEU A 52 7.11 6.99 5.03
C LEU A 52 5.88 6.46 5.79
N LEU A 53 5.17 5.48 5.23
CA LEU A 53 3.87 5.05 5.74
C LEU A 53 3.91 3.85 6.70
N PHE A 54 4.92 2.98 6.61
CA PHE A 54 4.92 1.71 7.37
C PHE A 54 6.07 1.56 8.37
N GLU A 55 7.15 2.36 8.26
CA GLU A 55 8.32 2.25 9.16
C GLU A 55 8.09 2.90 10.53
N SER A 56 7.35 4.02 10.57
CA SER A 56 6.95 4.69 11.82
C SER A 56 5.44 4.62 11.98
N ARG A 57 4.96 4.13 13.14
CA ARG A 57 3.53 3.88 13.38
C ARG A 57 3.04 4.57 14.67
N PRO A 58 1.97 5.39 14.60
CA PRO A 58 1.35 5.90 13.37
C PRO A 58 2.34 6.78 12.56
N PRO A 59 2.10 6.99 11.25
CA PRO A 59 2.92 7.91 10.47
C PRO A 59 2.95 9.29 11.14
N CYS A 60 4.14 9.80 11.45
CA CYS A 60 4.31 11.01 12.26
C CYS A 60 4.24 12.32 11.46
N PHE A 61 3.71 12.29 10.23
CA PHE A 61 3.67 13.45 9.35
C PHE A 61 2.23 13.75 8.90
N ARG A 62 1.95 15.03 8.67
CA ARG A 62 0.62 15.53 8.27
C ARG A 62 0.30 15.26 6.81
N SER A 63 1.26 15.47 5.91
CA SER A 63 1.09 15.15 4.49
C SER A 63 2.41 15.04 3.73
N ALA A 64 2.43 14.25 2.67
CA ALA A 64 3.55 14.14 1.74
C ALA A 64 3.09 14.53 0.33
N THR A 65 3.69 15.56 -0.26
CA THR A 65 3.47 15.96 -1.65
C THR A 65 4.65 15.51 -2.50
N LEU A 66 4.40 14.54 -3.37
CA LEU A 66 5.44 13.78 -4.05
C LEU A 66 5.25 13.86 -5.56
N LEU A 67 6.36 14.12 -6.27
CA LEU A 67 6.40 14.02 -7.71
C LEU A 67 6.85 12.61 -8.11
N LEU A 68 5.98 11.91 -8.82
CA LEU A 68 6.15 10.50 -9.20
C LEU A 68 6.05 10.34 -10.71
N GLN A 69 6.56 9.24 -11.28
CA GLN A 69 6.28 8.91 -12.67
C GLN A 69 4.77 8.77 -12.87
N LYS A 70 4.25 9.28 -14.00
CA LYS A 70 2.81 9.28 -14.28
C LYS A 70 2.17 7.90 -14.18
N GLU A 71 2.80 6.86 -14.72
CA GLU A 71 2.30 5.49 -14.60
C GLU A 71 2.27 5.00 -13.14
N PHE A 72 3.31 5.30 -12.39
CA PHE A 72 3.41 4.88 -11.00
C PHE A 72 2.35 5.60 -10.14
N ALA A 73 2.15 6.90 -10.38
CA ALA A 73 1.10 7.67 -9.72
C ALA A 73 -0.29 7.14 -10.04
N ARG A 74 -0.55 6.81 -11.31
CA ARG A 74 -1.81 6.20 -11.77
C ARG A 74 -2.09 4.87 -11.06
N ARG A 75 -1.07 4.03 -10.94
CA ARG A 75 -1.11 2.80 -10.15
C ARG A 75 -1.35 3.03 -8.67
N LEU A 76 -0.81 4.09 -8.09
CA LEU A 76 -0.97 4.42 -6.68
C LEU A 76 -2.38 4.95 -6.38
N LEU A 77 -2.97 5.69 -7.33
CA LEU A 77 -4.31 6.28 -7.27
C LEU A 77 -5.43 5.29 -7.65
N ALA A 78 -5.09 4.15 -8.24
CA ALA A 78 -6.05 3.18 -8.73
C ALA A 78 -6.97 2.67 -7.61
N VAL A 79 -8.26 2.54 -7.91
CA VAL A 79 -9.30 2.02 -7.01
C VAL A 79 -9.74 0.60 -7.41
N PRO A 80 -10.42 -0.16 -6.54
CA PRO A 80 -10.92 -1.48 -6.90
C PRO A 80 -11.80 -1.43 -8.15
N GLY A 81 -11.45 -2.24 -9.16
CA GLY A 81 -12.12 -2.27 -10.46
C GLY A 81 -11.33 -1.59 -11.58
N ASP A 82 -10.32 -0.77 -11.24
CA ASP A 82 -9.38 -0.24 -12.23
C ASP A 82 -8.38 -1.30 -12.69
N SER A 83 -8.04 -1.29 -13.98
CA SER A 83 -7.07 -2.21 -14.58
C SER A 83 -5.63 -2.05 -14.07
N GLU A 84 -5.36 -0.99 -13.31
CA GLU A 84 -4.07 -0.70 -12.71
C GLU A 84 -4.07 -0.89 -11.19
N PHE A 85 -5.18 -1.39 -10.66
CA PHE A 85 -5.31 -1.69 -9.26
C PHE A 85 -4.29 -2.76 -8.85
N ASN A 86 -3.55 -2.48 -7.79
CA ASN A 86 -2.41 -3.30 -7.42
C ASN A 86 -2.21 -3.31 -5.90
N ARG A 87 -1.30 -4.19 -5.47
CA ARG A 87 -0.96 -4.37 -4.06
C ARG A 87 -0.51 -3.09 -3.36
N LEU A 88 0.22 -2.21 -4.05
CA LEU A 88 0.69 -0.95 -3.44
C LEU A 88 -0.49 -0.02 -3.16
N ALA A 89 -1.41 0.15 -4.12
CA ALA A 89 -2.61 0.96 -3.96
C ALA A 89 -3.46 0.50 -2.75
N VAL A 90 -3.69 -0.80 -2.64
CA VAL A 90 -4.42 -1.41 -1.51
C VAL A 90 -3.75 -1.09 -0.18
N ASN A 91 -2.44 -1.31 -0.09
CA ASN A 91 -1.70 -1.14 1.15
C ASN A 91 -1.62 0.33 1.57
N VAL A 92 -1.42 1.24 0.62
CA VAL A 92 -1.39 2.68 0.90
C VAL A 92 -2.78 3.16 1.28
N GLY A 93 -3.84 2.76 0.56
CA GLY A 93 -5.23 3.14 0.84
C GLY A 93 -5.71 2.75 2.25
N MET A 94 -5.14 1.67 2.80
CA MET A 94 -5.41 1.20 4.16
C MET A 94 -4.95 2.19 5.22
N VAL A 95 -3.84 2.90 5.00
CA VAL A 95 -3.21 3.78 6.02
C VAL A 95 -3.21 5.26 5.64
N ALA A 96 -3.54 5.60 4.39
CA ALA A 96 -3.52 6.96 3.89
C ALA A 96 -4.52 7.16 2.74
N THR A 97 -4.95 8.39 2.54
CA THR A 97 -5.63 8.85 1.33
C THR A 97 -4.57 9.40 0.35
N VAL A 98 -4.70 9.07 -0.93
CA VAL A 98 -3.84 9.62 -1.99
C VAL A 98 -4.70 10.47 -2.92
N GLU A 99 -4.29 11.72 -3.12
CA GLU A 99 -4.97 12.70 -3.97
C GLU A 99 -4.09 13.01 -5.18
N PHE A 100 -4.70 13.03 -6.36
CA PHE A 100 -4.11 13.61 -7.55
C PHE A 100 -4.12 15.14 -7.43
N LEU A 101 -2.99 15.79 -7.69
CA LEU A 101 -2.94 17.26 -7.74
C LEU A 101 -2.86 17.76 -9.19
N MET A 102 -1.85 17.33 -9.94
CA MET A 102 -1.62 17.76 -11.32
C MET A 102 -0.60 16.86 -12.04
N ASP A 103 -0.63 16.88 -13.36
CA ASP A 103 0.44 16.33 -14.19
C ASP A 103 1.53 17.37 -14.46
N VAL A 104 2.78 16.91 -14.58
CA VAL A 104 3.97 17.72 -14.88
C VAL A 104 4.64 17.15 -16.12
N SER A 105 4.92 18.00 -17.10
CA SER A 105 5.52 17.56 -18.36
C SER A 105 6.98 17.20 -18.15
N LYS A 106 7.45 16.13 -18.81
CA LYS A 106 8.89 15.84 -18.87
C LYS A 106 9.74 17.00 -19.39
N ARG A 107 9.15 17.93 -20.16
CA ARG A 107 9.83 19.12 -20.69
C ARG A 107 10.26 20.11 -19.60
N ASP A 108 9.67 20.03 -18.41
CA ASP A 108 9.95 20.91 -17.28
C ASP A 108 11.22 20.50 -16.50
N PHE A 109 11.92 19.45 -16.95
CA PHE A 109 13.09 18.89 -16.27
C PHE A 109 14.35 18.96 -17.14
N VAL A 110 15.50 19.10 -16.47
CA VAL A 110 16.82 19.04 -17.10
C VAL A 110 17.71 18.09 -16.29
N PRO A 111 18.19 16.97 -16.88
CA PRO A 111 17.84 16.47 -18.21
C PRO A 111 16.39 15.98 -18.29
N CYS A 112 15.81 16.03 -19.49
CA CYS A 112 14.43 15.60 -19.74
C CYS A 112 14.28 14.09 -19.51
N PRO A 113 13.37 13.63 -18.62
CA PRO A 113 13.09 12.22 -18.41
C PRO A 113 12.33 11.62 -19.60
N LYS A 114 12.24 10.28 -19.65
CA LYS A 114 11.54 9.57 -20.73
C LYS A 114 10.02 9.71 -20.68
N VAL A 115 9.47 9.93 -19.49
CA VAL A 115 8.04 9.89 -19.17
C VAL A 115 7.63 11.14 -18.40
N ASP A 116 6.35 11.48 -18.49
CA ASP A 116 5.76 12.55 -17.69
C ASP A 116 5.66 12.15 -16.22
N SER A 117 5.46 13.15 -15.37
CA SER A 117 5.28 12.98 -13.93
C SER A 117 3.88 13.40 -13.51
N THR A 118 3.49 12.97 -12.32
CA THR A 118 2.26 13.39 -11.65
C THR A 118 2.61 13.77 -10.23
N LEU A 119 2.10 14.92 -9.78
CA LEU A 119 2.18 15.38 -8.42
C LEU A 119 1.00 14.78 -7.64
N VAL A 120 1.31 14.04 -6.58
CA VAL A 120 0.32 13.44 -5.69
C VAL A 120 0.49 13.95 -4.28
N LYS A 121 -0.59 13.94 -3.51
CA LYS A 121 -0.59 14.24 -2.08
C LYS A 121 -1.04 13.01 -1.31
N ILE A 122 -0.22 12.59 -0.35
CA ILE A 122 -0.51 11.47 0.55
C ILE A 122 -0.85 12.06 1.92
N LEU A 123 -2.01 11.68 2.44
CA LEU A 123 -2.56 12.12 3.72
C LEU A 123 -2.72 10.88 4.61
N PRO A 124 -1.81 10.65 5.58
CA PRO A 124 -1.98 9.59 6.56
C PRO A 124 -3.31 9.70 7.28
N ARG A 125 -3.96 8.57 7.52
CA ARG A 125 -5.18 8.52 8.34
C ARG A 125 -4.82 8.80 9.79
N ALA A 126 -5.65 9.58 10.47
CA ALA A 126 -5.46 9.92 11.87
C ALA A 126 -5.57 8.68 12.79
N GLU A 127 -6.46 7.77 12.43
CA GLU A 127 -6.69 6.53 13.16
C GLU A 127 -5.97 5.38 12.46
N SER A 128 -5.22 4.60 13.26
CA SER A 128 -4.66 3.33 12.80
C SER A 128 -5.79 2.35 12.51
N PRO A 129 -5.72 1.58 11.42
CA PRO A 129 -6.70 0.53 11.17
C PRO A 129 -6.77 -0.46 12.34
N ALA A 130 -7.96 -0.97 12.64
CA ALA A 130 -8.17 -2.01 13.66
C ALA A 130 -7.56 -3.38 13.30
N VAL A 131 -6.92 -3.49 12.15
CA VAL A 131 -6.31 -4.71 11.61
C VAL A 131 -4.81 -4.65 11.84
N ASP A 132 -4.22 -5.78 12.24
CA ASP A 132 -2.77 -5.93 12.27
C ASP A 132 -2.19 -5.71 10.85
N LEU A 133 -1.39 -4.66 10.70
CA LEU A 133 -0.84 -4.29 9.41
C LEU A 133 0.20 -5.30 8.88
N GLU A 134 0.90 -6.04 9.75
CA GLU A 134 1.80 -7.11 9.30
C GLU A 134 1.00 -8.27 8.70
N GLU A 135 -0.08 -8.68 9.37
CA GLU A 135 -1.01 -9.68 8.83
C GLU A 135 -1.65 -9.21 7.53
N TRP A 136 -2.07 -7.94 7.45
CA TRP A 136 -2.59 -7.33 6.24
C TRP A 136 -1.58 -7.34 5.09
N LEU A 137 -0.34 -6.97 5.33
CA LEU A 137 0.73 -6.97 4.32
C LEU A 137 1.03 -8.40 3.84
N ALA A 138 1.00 -9.39 4.73
CA ALA A 138 1.15 -10.81 4.39
C ALA A 138 -0.04 -11.34 3.57
N PHE A 139 -1.26 -10.96 3.96
CA PHE A 139 -2.49 -11.30 3.28
C PHE A 139 -2.50 -10.74 1.84
N THR A 140 -2.28 -9.44 1.69
CA THR A 140 -2.25 -8.79 0.37
C THR A 140 -1.10 -9.30 -0.50
N ARG A 141 0.05 -9.68 0.08
CA ARG A 141 1.12 -10.38 -0.67
C ARG A 141 0.62 -11.70 -1.26
N THR A 142 -0.23 -12.43 -0.55
CA THR A 142 -0.80 -13.68 -1.02
C THR A 142 -1.84 -13.44 -2.11
N CYS A 143 -2.76 -12.50 -1.90
CA CYS A 143 -3.83 -12.16 -2.85
C CYS A 143 -3.29 -11.68 -4.20
N PHE A 144 -2.24 -10.86 -4.18
CA PHE A 144 -1.63 -10.30 -5.39
C PHE A 144 -0.45 -11.14 -5.92
N SER A 145 -0.24 -12.36 -5.42
CA SER A 145 0.87 -13.22 -5.87
C SER A 145 0.75 -13.67 -7.33
N LYS A 146 -0.48 -13.84 -7.84
CA LYS A 146 -0.75 -14.33 -9.20
C LYS A 146 -1.85 -13.50 -9.84
N ARG A 147 -1.47 -12.59 -10.75
CA ARG A 147 -2.41 -11.68 -11.45
C ARG A 147 -3.53 -12.40 -12.20
N ASN A 148 -3.26 -13.58 -12.76
CA ASN A 148 -4.20 -14.29 -13.64
C ASN A 148 -4.98 -15.41 -12.92
N LYS A 149 -5.12 -15.36 -11.59
CA LYS A 149 -5.85 -16.37 -10.80
C LYS A 149 -6.88 -15.71 -9.90
N THR A 150 -8.05 -16.34 -9.78
CA THR A 150 -9.07 -15.91 -8.82
C THR A 150 -8.59 -16.13 -7.39
N LEU A 151 -9.15 -15.38 -6.44
CA LEU A 151 -8.85 -15.55 -5.01
C LEU A 151 -9.19 -16.97 -4.56
N GLY A 152 -10.32 -17.52 -5.01
CA GLY A 152 -10.67 -18.93 -4.77
C GLY A 152 -9.56 -19.89 -5.21
N ALA A 153 -8.98 -19.70 -6.41
CA ALA A 153 -7.86 -20.53 -6.87
C ALA A 153 -6.56 -20.33 -6.05
N ILE A 154 -6.34 -19.14 -5.50
CA ILE A 154 -5.18 -18.84 -4.65
C ILE A 154 -5.31 -19.53 -3.29
N PHE A 155 -6.52 -19.56 -2.72
CA PHE A 155 -6.81 -20.13 -1.39
C PHE A 155 -7.27 -21.59 -1.42
N LYS A 156 -7.60 -22.19 -2.57
CA LYS A 156 -7.89 -23.64 -2.68
C LYS A 156 -6.72 -24.54 -2.24
N GLN A 157 -5.50 -24.00 -2.13
CA GLN A 157 -4.36 -24.74 -1.61
C GLN A 157 -4.53 -25.02 -0.11
N LYS A 158 -4.87 -26.26 0.26
CA LYS A 158 -5.10 -26.71 1.65
C LYS A 158 -4.03 -26.21 2.64
N LYS A 159 -2.76 -26.14 2.21
CA LYS A 159 -1.63 -25.63 3.01
C LYS A 159 -1.78 -24.15 3.42
N LYS A 160 -2.25 -23.28 2.52
CA LYS A 160 -2.43 -21.84 2.81
C LYS A 160 -3.61 -21.60 3.75
N VAL A 161 -4.70 -22.34 3.57
CA VAL A 161 -5.87 -22.25 4.46
C VAL A 161 -5.54 -22.80 5.84
N ALA A 162 -4.79 -23.90 5.92
CA ALA A 162 -4.30 -24.42 7.19
C ALA A 162 -3.40 -23.41 7.93
N GLU A 163 -2.45 -22.77 7.22
CA GLU A 163 -1.60 -21.72 7.78
C GLU A 163 -2.40 -20.52 8.31
N LEU A 164 -3.43 -20.08 7.57
CA LEU A 164 -4.29 -18.98 8.01
C LEU A 164 -5.17 -19.36 9.21
N LYS A 165 -5.73 -20.59 9.22
CA LYS A 165 -6.51 -21.09 10.36
C LYS A 165 -5.67 -21.20 11.63
N GLU A 166 -4.42 -21.67 11.51
CA GLU A 166 -3.48 -21.75 12.64
C GLU A 166 -3.07 -20.36 13.17
N ARG A 167 -2.95 -19.36 12.29
CA ARG A 167 -2.69 -17.97 12.71
C ARG A 167 -3.91 -17.34 13.38
N LEU A 168 -5.10 -17.56 12.82
CA LEU A 168 -6.34 -17.05 13.38
C LEU A 168 -6.58 -17.61 14.79
N SER A 169 -6.37 -18.93 15.00
CA SER A 169 -6.55 -19.54 16.33
C SER A 169 -5.58 -19.04 17.39
N LYS A 170 -4.42 -18.48 17.00
CA LYS A 170 -3.45 -17.86 17.92
C LYS A 170 -3.74 -16.39 18.21
N SER A 171 -4.43 -15.70 17.31
CA SER A 171 -4.76 -14.26 17.40
C SER A 171 -6.17 -14.02 18.00
N TYR A 172 -7.05 -15.04 17.96
CA TYR A 172 -8.43 -14.93 18.43
C TYR A 172 -8.52 -14.97 19.97
N VAL A 173 -8.83 -13.82 20.56
CA VAL A 173 -9.44 -13.75 21.91
C VAL A 173 -10.95 -13.92 21.71
N PRO A 174 -11.60 -14.96 22.28
CA PRO A 174 -13.03 -15.14 22.10
C PRO A 174 -13.78 -13.94 22.72
N GLN A 175 -14.42 -13.12 21.89
CA GLN A 175 -15.65 -12.46 22.32
C GLN A 175 -16.73 -13.53 22.23
N SER A 176 -17.31 -13.86 23.38
CA SER A 176 -18.43 -14.78 23.53
C SER A 176 -19.59 -14.31 22.66
N ILE A 177 -19.78 -14.97 21.51
CA ILE A 177 -21.05 -14.95 20.79
C ILE A 177 -21.82 -16.12 21.40
N GLU A 178 -22.87 -15.81 22.14
CA GLU A 178 -23.84 -16.82 22.60
C GLU A 178 -24.40 -17.53 21.38
N SER A 179 -24.13 -18.84 21.27
CA SER A 179 -24.84 -19.73 20.36
C SER A 179 -26.24 -19.92 20.93
N HIS A 180 -27.26 -19.52 20.17
CA HIS A 180 -28.58 -20.13 20.29
C HIS A 180 -28.45 -21.52 19.66
N ASP A 181 -28.55 -22.54 20.51
CA ASP A 181 -28.70 -23.92 20.10
C ASP A 181 -30.15 -24.09 19.61
N ASP A 182 -30.33 -24.22 18.29
CA ASP A 182 -31.52 -24.88 17.75
C ASP A 182 -31.08 -26.30 17.37
N ASP A 183 -31.40 -27.22 18.29
CA ASP A 183 -31.47 -28.65 18.03
C ASP A 183 -32.50 -28.91 16.93
N ASP A 184 -32.11 -29.59 15.87
CA ASP A 184 -32.99 -30.52 15.17
C ASP A 184 -32.10 -31.59 14.51
N ASP A 185 -32.11 -32.77 15.15
CA ASP A 185 -31.71 -34.05 14.58
C ASP A 185 -32.65 -34.40 13.42
N ASP A 186 -32.10 -34.84 12.28
CA ASP A 186 -32.53 -36.09 11.63
C ASP A 186 -31.53 -36.47 10.53
N ASP A 187 -31.04 -37.72 10.65
CA ASP A 187 -30.27 -38.45 9.66
C ASP A 187 -31.09 -38.66 8.37
N ASP A 188 -30.44 -38.54 7.20
CA ASP A 188 -30.50 -39.58 6.16
C ASP A 188 -29.55 -39.24 4.99
N ASP A 189 -28.81 -40.26 4.56
CA ASP A 189 -28.04 -40.32 3.32
C ASP A 189 -28.96 -40.08 2.10
N ASP A 190 -28.61 -39.15 1.21
CA ASP A 190 -28.73 -39.37 -0.23
C ASP A 190 -27.97 -38.32 -1.07
N ASP A 191 -27.32 -38.86 -2.11
CA ASP A 191 -26.73 -38.17 -3.24
C ASP A 191 -27.79 -37.35 -3.98
N ASP A 192 -27.66 -36.01 -4.02
CA ASP A 192 -28.19 -35.23 -5.13
C ASP A 192 -27.58 -33.81 -5.22
N GLY A 193 -27.39 -33.37 -6.46
CA GLY A 193 -26.60 -32.21 -6.82
C GLY A 193 -27.06 -30.88 -6.22
N LEU A 194 -26.13 -30.19 -5.56
CA LEU A 194 -26.28 -28.77 -5.25
C LEU A 194 -25.71 -27.92 -6.39
N ASP A 195 -26.63 -27.47 -7.24
CA ASP A 195 -26.48 -26.32 -8.12
C ASP A 195 -26.10 -25.09 -7.28
N VAL A 196 -24.80 -24.83 -7.16
CA VAL A 196 -24.28 -23.59 -6.59
C VAL A 196 -24.48 -22.51 -7.63
N GLY A 197 -25.64 -21.87 -7.53
CA GLY A 197 -26.04 -20.71 -8.30
C GLY A 197 -24.89 -19.74 -8.55
N GLU A 198 -24.78 -19.37 -9.82
CA GLU A 198 -23.82 -18.52 -10.51
C GLU A 198 -23.44 -17.24 -9.74
N PHE A 199 -22.53 -17.33 -8.77
CA PHE A 199 -21.77 -16.17 -8.32
C PHE A 199 -20.78 -15.77 -9.41
N LYS A 200 -21.15 -14.78 -10.22
CA LYS A 200 -20.29 -14.17 -11.23
C LYS A 200 -19.05 -13.53 -10.57
N GLU A 201 -18.00 -14.33 -10.39
CA GLU A 201 -16.65 -13.86 -10.04
C GLU A 201 -16.13 -12.99 -11.20
N LYS A 202 -16.13 -11.67 -11.01
CA LYS A 202 -15.33 -10.78 -11.86
C LYS A 202 -13.86 -10.96 -11.51
N VAL A 203 -13.08 -11.32 -12.52
CA VAL A 203 -11.62 -11.26 -12.51
C VAL A 203 -11.23 -9.85 -12.09
N ILE A 204 -10.57 -9.73 -10.94
CA ILE A 204 -9.85 -8.50 -10.58
C ILE A 204 -8.62 -8.48 -11.49
N ALA A 205 -8.73 -7.76 -12.60
CA ALA A 205 -7.69 -7.57 -13.61
C ALA A 205 -6.96 -6.25 -13.38
#